data_AF-A0A944EAV8-F1
#
_entry.id   AF-A0A944EAV8-F1
#
_cell.length_a   1.000
_cell.length_b   1.000
_cell.length_c   1.000
_cell.angle_alpha   90.00
_cell.angle_beta   90.00
_cell.angle_gamma   90.00
#
_symmetry.space_group_name_H-M   'P 1'
#
loop_
_entity.id
_entity.type
_entity.pdbx_description
1 polymer ?
#
loop_
_entity_poly.entity_id
_entity_poly.type
_entity_poly.pdbx_seq_one_letter_code
_entity_poly.pdbx_strand_id
1 'polypeptide(L)'
;MEQGNVLFGAALHAADRLRAGEQATDLEEMLLKVLRAAVPDEEIKGWGQVYREAVTARGRLAGVPEALTGRPVSEGYSLADWAKDLGPAGEEWMAQSNTALIDPEALAAGEEFDSPEFIEGMREWGFAVTASNPAGRSAGRQQILEQEADGEQAAQAASDGVRVEFENFHVHRVVGDGWPNTRDEIRWLSGGSSATTPAQPFMSREFGDDEALVGMTPEFPPFLSQRVAFDGRAGTGLALNIDCWEWDTGNGNNDDIVEALRAFNRDVMLSTAWSVIMELSGIGILAFLSDITFLAVNFLGWLAKNDLSCRRAFFLDRYDLALLARGDGKVNWHFNGDGYHELRVKFTTSMPFPTGSLEYVVHNGLDAWGTPIPLPWVSMSAPALASYAGALHALYVRPSDQAVLWTRLRGSSWSEPEHIQGWRSLLAPALTAFDGKLYAVHAGQDGRLFQSRYDGSGWTTAAALPQGKVHKAGPSLGANARQMVLSHVEASEVTYDRLGTAAGWQAPYEFPFGKTQNPVSLTCSDQQIYRAVRTLDNRVSMITEMSNSPSGFPWARTDAPTREVTCGPTVVKWVALWILMRATNGTLVAARRTADSHPWHEYPVSAGRVKPLDEVAAAIHLGKMYVMYRR
;
A
#
# COMPACT_ATOMS: atom_id res chain seq x y z
N MET A 1 4.52 1.97 -24.53
CA MET A 1 4.37 0.67 -23.86
C MET A 1 4.52 -0.43 -24.89
N GLU A 2 5.35 -1.44 -24.58
CA GLU A 2 5.59 -2.59 -25.45
C GLU A 2 4.62 -3.74 -25.15
N GLN A 3 4.21 -3.89 -23.89
CA GLN A 3 3.25 -4.89 -23.40
C GLN A 3 1.96 -4.31 -22.81
N GLY A 4 1.90 -3.00 -22.53
CA GLY A 4 0.67 -2.35 -22.07
C GLY A 4 -0.47 -2.35 -23.11
N ASN A 5 -1.71 -2.11 -22.65
CA ASN A 5 -2.96 -2.03 -23.43
C ASN A 5 -3.46 -3.38 -23.97
N VAL A 6 -3.32 -4.45 -23.18
CA VAL A 6 -3.68 -5.82 -23.61
C VAL A 6 -5.17 -5.91 -23.97
N LEU A 7 -6.04 -5.36 -23.12
CA LEU A 7 -7.49 -5.39 -23.36
C LEU A 7 -7.92 -4.65 -24.62
N PHE A 8 -7.23 -3.57 -24.98
CA PHE A 8 -7.50 -2.81 -26.20
C PHE A 8 -7.24 -3.67 -27.44
N GLY A 9 -6.08 -4.32 -27.49
CA GLY A 9 -5.77 -5.25 -28.58
C GLY A 9 -6.69 -6.48 -28.59
N ALA A 10 -7.07 -6.98 -27.41
CA ALA A 10 -8.02 -8.09 -27.28
C ALA A 10 -9.41 -7.70 -27.84
N ALA A 11 -9.87 -6.47 -27.63
CA ALA A 11 -11.14 -5.99 -28.18
C ALA A 11 -11.11 -5.93 -29.71
N LEU A 12 -10.00 -5.46 -30.31
CA LEU A 12 -9.82 -5.45 -31.77
C LEU A 12 -9.72 -6.87 -32.35
N HIS A 13 -9.05 -7.78 -31.65
CA HIS A 13 -8.97 -9.20 -32.05
C HIS A 13 -10.34 -9.89 -31.94
N ALA A 14 -11.10 -9.63 -30.88
CA ALA A 14 -12.47 -10.10 -30.72
C ALA A 14 -13.39 -9.62 -31.86
N ALA A 15 -13.24 -8.36 -32.26
CA ALA A 15 -13.95 -7.78 -33.39
C ALA A 15 -13.60 -8.47 -34.72
N ASP A 16 -12.32 -8.82 -34.93
CA ASP A 16 -11.88 -9.58 -36.11
C ASP A 16 -12.42 -11.02 -36.12
N ARG A 17 -12.47 -11.67 -34.95
CA ARG A 17 -13.11 -12.98 -34.77
C ARG A 17 -14.60 -12.95 -35.05
N LEU A 18 -15.30 -11.93 -34.55
CA LEU A 18 -16.72 -11.70 -34.85
C LEU A 18 -16.96 -11.55 -36.36
N ARG A 19 -16.08 -10.80 -37.04
CA ARG A 19 -16.12 -10.64 -38.50
C ARG A 19 -15.91 -11.96 -39.25
N ALA A 20 -15.01 -12.80 -38.76
CA ALA A 20 -14.71 -14.12 -39.34
C ALA A 20 -15.77 -15.19 -39.00
N GLY A 21 -16.72 -14.90 -38.10
CA GLY A 21 -17.71 -15.87 -37.63
C GLY A 21 -17.15 -16.90 -36.65
N GLU A 22 -16.01 -16.60 -36.02
CA GLU A 22 -15.37 -17.44 -35.02
C GLU A 22 -16.09 -17.33 -33.67
N GLN A 23 -16.04 -18.39 -32.86
CA GLN A 23 -16.64 -18.38 -31.53
C GLN A 23 -15.78 -17.55 -30.56
N ALA A 24 -16.38 -16.56 -29.89
CA ALA A 24 -15.70 -15.77 -28.89
C ALA A 24 -15.32 -16.61 -27.65
N THR A 25 -14.18 -16.31 -27.06
CA THR A 25 -13.82 -16.76 -25.71
C THR A 25 -14.60 -15.99 -24.64
N ASP A 26 -14.39 -16.34 -23.37
CA ASP A 26 -15.00 -15.66 -22.21
C ASP A 26 -14.66 -14.16 -22.14
N LEU A 27 -13.39 -13.79 -22.33
CA LEU A 27 -12.96 -12.39 -22.35
C LEU A 27 -13.45 -11.67 -23.61
N GLU A 28 -13.37 -12.30 -24.78
CA GLU A 28 -13.82 -11.72 -26.04
C GLU A 28 -15.33 -11.43 -26.02
N GLU A 29 -16.13 -12.36 -25.50
CA GLU A 29 -17.57 -12.16 -25.35
C GLU A 29 -17.87 -11.00 -24.40
N MET A 30 -17.10 -10.87 -23.31
CA MET A 30 -17.21 -9.75 -22.38
C MET A 30 -16.89 -8.41 -23.05
N LEU A 31 -15.79 -8.33 -23.82
CA LEU A 31 -15.39 -7.12 -24.55
C LEU A 31 -16.41 -6.76 -25.63
N LEU A 32 -16.89 -7.74 -26.41
CA LEU A 32 -17.94 -7.53 -27.41
C LEU A 32 -19.24 -7.02 -26.78
N LYS A 33 -19.61 -7.50 -25.58
CA LYS A 33 -20.77 -6.99 -24.85
C LYS A 33 -20.62 -5.53 -24.46
N VAL A 34 -19.42 -5.09 -24.08
CA VAL A 34 -19.12 -3.68 -23.79
C VAL A 34 -19.25 -2.85 -25.08
N LEU A 35 -18.64 -3.28 -26.18
CA LEU A 35 -18.70 -2.57 -27.46
C LEU A 35 -20.15 -2.43 -27.96
N ARG A 36 -20.93 -3.52 -27.90
CA ARG A 36 -22.33 -3.58 -28.33
C ARG A 36 -23.27 -2.68 -27.53
N ALA A 37 -22.84 -2.15 -26.39
CA ALA A 37 -23.64 -1.19 -25.63
C ALA A 37 -23.80 0.15 -26.36
N ALA A 38 -22.88 0.48 -27.27
CA ALA A 38 -22.89 1.76 -27.98
C ALA A 38 -22.58 1.66 -29.48
N VAL A 39 -22.03 0.53 -29.94
CA VAL A 39 -21.56 0.35 -31.32
C VAL A 39 -22.30 -0.83 -31.98
N PRO A 40 -22.91 -0.66 -33.16
CA PRO A 40 -23.55 -1.76 -33.89
C PRO A 40 -22.54 -2.83 -34.34
N ASP A 41 -22.98 -4.10 -34.39
CA ASP A 41 -22.13 -5.25 -34.80
C ASP A 41 -21.41 -5.05 -36.15
N GLU A 42 -22.05 -4.40 -37.13
CA GLU A 42 -21.43 -4.14 -38.44
C GLU A 42 -20.24 -3.19 -38.34
N GLU A 43 -20.33 -2.18 -37.47
CA GLU A 43 -19.22 -1.25 -37.22
C GLU A 43 -18.10 -1.93 -36.44
N ILE A 44 -18.45 -2.75 -35.42
CA ILE A 44 -17.47 -3.57 -34.69
C ILE A 44 -16.70 -4.48 -35.66
N LYS A 45 -17.38 -5.20 -36.55
CA LYS A 45 -16.73 -6.03 -37.58
C LYS A 45 -15.80 -5.20 -38.49
N GLY A 46 -16.20 -3.97 -38.81
CA GLY A 46 -15.36 -3.02 -39.54
C GLY A 46 -14.05 -2.70 -38.80
N TRP A 47 -14.09 -2.52 -37.49
CA TRP A 47 -12.87 -2.32 -36.67
C TRP A 47 -11.95 -3.54 -36.73
N GLY A 48 -12.53 -4.75 -36.64
CA GLY A 48 -11.80 -6.01 -36.78
C GLY A 48 -11.11 -6.16 -38.14
N GLN A 49 -11.77 -5.73 -39.21
CA GLN A 49 -11.18 -5.70 -40.56
C GLN A 49 -9.95 -4.78 -40.62
N VAL A 50 -10.09 -3.53 -40.17
CA VAL A 50 -9.01 -2.54 -40.18
C VAL A 50 -7.83 -3.02 -39.35
N TYR A 51 -8.10 -3.61 -38.18
CA TYR A 51 -7.08 -4.23 -37.34
C TYR A 51 -6.31 -5.33 -38.09
N ARG A 52 -7.02 -6.28 -38.72
CA ARG A 52 -6.37 -7.40 -39.42
C ARG A 52 -5.56 -6.93 -40.62
N GLU A 53 -6.05 -5.95 -41.37
CA GLU A 53 -5.32 -5.34 -42.49
C GLU A 53 -4.03 -4.68 -41.99
N ALA A 54 -4.10 -3.92 -40.89
CA ALA A 54 -2.93 -3.27 -40.30
C ALA A 54 -1.89 -4.27 -39.78
N VAL A 55 -2.32 -5.34 -39.09
CA VAL A 55 -1.45 -6.43 -38.64
C VAL A 55 -0.79 -7.12 -39.85
N THR A 56 -1.55 -7.43 -40.89
CA THR A 56 -1.01 -8.10 -42.10
C THR A 56 0.03 -7.23 -42.80
N ALA A 57 -0.18 -5.92 -42.83
CA ALA A 57 0.73 -4.98 -43.49
C ALA A 57 2.02 -4.71 -42.69
N ARG A 58 1.98 -4.78 -41.35
CA ARG A 58 3.07 -4.29 -40.48
C ARG A 58 3.65 -5.35 -39.55
N GLY A 59 3.01 -6.50 -39.41
CA GLY A 59 3.32 -7.50 -38.38
C GLY A 59 2.90 -7.00 -37.00
N ARG A 60 3.76 -6.21 -36.35
CA ARG A 60 3.50 -5.66 -35.01
C ARG A 60 2.86 -4.28 -35.11
N LEU A 61 1.85 -4.03 -34.28
CA LEU A 61 1.23 -2.72 -34.13
C LEU A 61 1.73 -2.04 -32.85
N ALA A 62 2.04 -0.75 -32.92
CA ALA A 62 2.44 0.02 -31.76
C ALA A 62 1.27 0.07 -30.76
N GLY A 63 1.56 -0.19 -29.48
CA GLY A 63 0.54 -0.19 -28.42
C GLY A 63 -0.39 -1.41 -28.42
N VAL A 64 -0.13 -2.44 -29.24
CA VAL A 64 -0.82 -3.73 -29.16
C VAL A 64 0.22 -4.85 -28.94
N PRO A 65 0.08 -5.67 -27.89
CA PRO A 65 1.03 -6.75 -27.59
C PRO A 65 1.23 -7.76 -28.73
N GLU A 66 2.41 -8.40 -28.74
CA GLU A 66 2.72 -9.49 -29.68
C GLU A 66 1.79 -10.69 -29.49
N ALA A 67 1.35 -10.95 -28.25
CA ALA A 67 0.38 -11.99 -27.90
C ALA A 67 -0.97 -11.86 -28.65
N LEU A 68 -1.25 -10.68 -29.20
CA LEU A 68 -2.47 -10.37 -29.96
C LEU A 68 -2.17 -10.16 -31.45
N THR A 69 -1.17 -9.33 -31.79
CA THR A 69 -0.79 -9.09 -33.21
C THR A 69 -0.29 -10.35 -33.90
N GLY A 70 0.42 -11.24 -33.19
CA GLY A 70 0.84 -12.54 -33.70
C GLY A 70 -0.24 -13.62 -33.68
N ARG A 71 -1.40 -13.36 -33.08
CA ARG A 71 -2.46 -14.35 -32.89
C ARG A 71 -3.31 -14.50 -34.17
N PRO A 72 -3.47 -15.74 -34.69
CA PRO A 72 -4.31 -15.97 -35.85
C PRO A 72 -5.78 -15.75 -35.50
N VAL A 73 -6.60 -15.31 -36.46
CA VAL A 73 -8.04 -15.07 -36.23
C VAL A 73 -8.77 -16.32 -35.75
N SER A 74 -8.29 -17.53 -36.06
CA SER A 74 -8.88 -18.79 -35.59
C SER A 74 -8.61 -19.09 -34.11
N GLU A 75 -7.64 -18.44 -33.48
CA GLU A 75 -7.31 -18.62 -32.07
C GLU A 75 -7.83 -17.46 -31.20
N GLY A 76 -8.60 -17.79 -30.15
CA GLY A 76 -9.17 -16.78 -29.26
C GLY A 76 -8.18 -16.30 -28.19
N TYR A 77 -8.54 -15.24 -27.47
CA TYR A 77 -7.79 -14.69 -26.34
C TYR A 77 -8.67 -14.62 -25.09
N SER A 78 -8.41 -15.50 -24.11
CA SER A 78 -9.29 -15.74 -22.95
C SER A 78 -8.92 -14.91 -21.72
N LEU A 79 -9.77 -14.94 -20.68
CA LEU A 79 -9.46 -14.38 -19.36
C LEU A 79 -8.18 -14.98 -18.77
N ALA A 80 -7.93 -16.27 -19.00
CA ALA A 80 -6.76 -16.96 -18.51
C ALA A 80 -5.47 -16.56 -19.26
N ASP A 81 -5.58 -16.14 -20.52
CA ASP A 81 -4.45 -15.61 -21.28
C ASP A 81 -4.12 -14.20 -20.77
N TRP A 82 -5.14 -13.36 -20.59
CA TRP A 82 -4.97 -12.03 -20.01
C TRP A 82 -4.33 -12.07 -18.63
N ALA A 83 -4.79 -12.96 -17.74
CA ALA A 83 -4.20 -13.11 -16.40
C ALA A 83 -2.68 -13.39 -16.42
N LYS A 84 -2.18 -14.13 -17.42
CA LYS A 84 -0.75 -14.41 -17.56
C LYS A 84 0.02 -13.19 -18.06
N ASP A 85 -0.56 -12.44 -18.98
CA ASP A 85 0.08 -11.29 -19.62
C ASP A 85 0.08 -10.03 -18.71
N LEU A 86 -0.76 -10.00 -17.66
CA LEU A 86 -0.79 -8.91 -16.67
C LEU A 86 0.50 -8.74 -15.87
N GLY A 87 1.27 -9.80 -15.65
CA GLY A 87 2.53 -9.71 -14.89
C GLY A 87 3.54 -8.77 -15.54
N PRO A 88 3.99 -9.06 -16.77
CA PRO A 88 4.87 -8.18 -17.55
C PRO A 88 4.29 -6.78 -17.80
N ALA A 89 2.98 -6.67 -18.10
CA ALA A 89 2.32 -5.38 -18.30
C ALA A 89 2.33 -4.51 -17.04
N GLY A 90 2.28 -5.14 -15.85
CA GLY A 90 2.29 -4.43 -14.58
C GLY A 90 3.57 -3.65 -14.30
N GLU A 91 4.73 -4.15 -14.71
CA GLU A 91 5.99 -3.38 -14.56
C GLU A 91 5.99 -2.13 -15.45
N GLU A 92 5.48 -2.23 -16.69
CA GLU A 92 5.34 -1.08 -17.58
C GLU A 92 4.33 -0.06 -17.05
N TRP A 93 3.19 -0.53 -16.53
CA TRP A 93 2.17 0.33 -15.94
C TRP A 93 2.69 1.04 -14.68
N MET A 94 3.35 0.33 -13.77
CA MET A 94 3.95 0.90 -12.56
C MET A 94 5.02 1.96 -12.85
N ALA A 95 5.64 1.92 -14.03
CA ALA A 95 6.60 2.93 -14.46
C ALA A 95 5.94 4.23 -14.96
N GLN A 96 4.61 4.22 -15.22
CA GLN A 96 3.89 5.41 -15.67
C GLN A 96 3.58 6.34 -14.50
N SER A 97 3.65 7.65 -14.78
CA SER A 97 3.37 8.71 -13.82
C SER A 97 1.92 8.72 -13.34
N ASN A 98 0.98 8.14 -14.07
CA ASN A 98 -0.44 8.11 -13.74
C ASN A 98 -0.89 6.85 -12.97
N THR A 99 0.05 6.06 -12.46
CA THR A 99 -0.27 4.90 -11.59
C THR A 99 0.40 5.02 -10.23
N ALA A 100 -0.29 4.57 -9.19
CA ALA A 100 0.22 4.61 -7.82
C ALA A 100 -0.23 3.39 -7.02
N LEU A 101 0.67 2.92 -6.16
CA LEU A 101 0.32 1.96 -5.11
C LEU A 101 0.08 2.73 -3.80
N ILE A 102 -0.98 2.37 -3.08
CA ILE A 102 -1.26 2.95 -1.77
C ILE A 102 -0.11 2.60 -0.84
N ASP A 103 0.44 3.63 -0.20
CA ASP A 103 1.31 3.50 0.96
C ASP A 103 0.44 3.67 2.22
N PRO A 104 0.07 2.56 2.88
CA PRO A 104 -0.86 2.63 3.99
C PRO A 104 -0.26 3.30 5.24
N GLU A 105 1.07 3.35 5.34
CA GLU A 105 1.81 3.99 6.41
C GLU A 105 1.90 5.51 6.19
N ALA A 106 2.11 5.95 4.95
CA ALA A 106 1.99 7.36 4.53
C ALA A 106 0.57 7.90 4.80
N LEU A 107 -0.44 7.16 4.33
CA LEU A 107 -1.84 7.50 4.55
C LEU A 107 -2.19 7.54 6.04
N ALA A 108 -1.62 6.61 6.82
CA ALA A 108 -1.75 6.62 8.26
C ALA A 108 -1.16 7.91 8.86
N ALA A 109 0.03 8.30 8.43
CA ALA A 109 0.74 9.52 8.84
C ALA A 109 0.13 10.83 8.30
N GLY A 110 -1.10 10.80 7.78
CA GLY A 110 -1.81 11.98 7.31
C GLY A 110 -1.15 12.67 6.12
N GLU A 111 -0.31 11.95 5.37
CA GLU A 111 0.27 12.47 4.13
C GLU A 111 -0.80 12.73 3.08
N GLU A 112 -0.46 13.57 2.10
CA GLU A 112 -1.29 13.76 0.92
C GLU A 112 -1.42 12.43 0.17
N PHE A 113 -2.66 12.11 -0.22
CA PHE A 113 -2.98 10.82 -0.83
C PHE A 113 -2.30 10.64 -2.21
N ASP A 114 -2.16 11.73 -2.97
CA ASP A 114 -1.58 11.76 -4.31
C ASP A 114 -0.30 12.59 -4.32
N SER A 115 0.78 12.10 -4.95
CA SER A 115 2.01 12.88 -5.10
C SER A 115 1.89 13.94 -6.21
N PRO A 116 2.68 15.03 -6.18
CA PRO A 116 2.67 16.02 -7.26
C PRO A 116 2.98 15.42 -8.65
N GLU A 117 3.92 14.47 -8.73
CA GLU A 117 4.24 13.78 -9.98
C GLU A 117 3.07 12.95 -10.49
N PHE A 118 2.33 12.31 -9.57
CA PHE A 118 1.15 11.53 -9.91
C PHE A 118 0.01 12.42 -10.39
N ILE A 119 -0.22 13.58 -9.75
CA ILE A 119 -1.21 14.58 -10.16
C ILE A 119 -0.92 15.11 -11.57
N GLU A 120 0.34 15.42 -11.91
CA GLU A 120 0.69 15.82 -13.28
C GLU A 120 0.63 14.65 -14.27
N GLY A 121 0.95 13.43 -13.83
CA GLY A 121 0.78 12.22 -14.63
C GLY A 121 -0.67 12.00 -15.08
N MET A 122 -1.64 12.27 -14.22
CA MET A 122 -3.07 12.19 -14.60
C MET A 122 -3.38 13.06 -15.82
N ARG A 123 -2.73 14.24 -15.92
CA ARG A 123 -2.98 15.22 -16.98
C ARG A 123 -2.46 14.76 -18.32
N GLU A 124 -1.29 14.15 -18.32
CA GLU A 124 -0.68 13.59 -19.53
C GLU A 124 -1.52 12.45 -20.11
N TRP A 125 -2.13 11.64 -19.24
CA TRP A 125 -2.83 10.42 -19.64
C TRP A 125 -4.36 10.56 -19.73
N GLY A 126 -4.95 11.59 -19.13
CA GLY A 126 -6.40 11.76 -19.00
C GLY A 126 -7.07 10.84 -17.97
N PHE A 127 -6.29 9.97 -17.32
CA PHE A 127 -6.75 9.10 -16.25
C PHE A 127 -5.64 8.71 -15.27
N ALA A 128 -6.03 8.19 -14.11
CA ALA A 128 -5.11 7.66 -13.13
C ALA A 128 -5.61 6.38 -12.46
N VAL A 129 -4.68 5.56 -11.96
CA VAL A 129 -4.99 4.32 -11.23
C VAL A 129 -4.29 4.29 -9.89
N THR A 130 -5.03 3.97 -8.85
CA THR A 130 -4.49 3.77 -7.50
C THR A 130 -4.89 2.40 -6.96
N ALA A 131 -3.94 1.55 -6.56
CA ALA A 131 -4.25 0.20 -6.08
C ALA A 131 -3.59 -0.10 -4.72
N SER A 132 -4.26 -0.92 -3.92
CA SER A 132 -3.70 -1.48 -2.68
C SER A 132 -2.36 -2.17 -2.90
N ASN A 133 -1.44 -1.98 -1.96
CA ASN A 133 -0.17 -2.70 -1.92
C ASN A 133 -0.12 -3.67 -0.73
N PRO A 134 -0.77 -4.84 -0.81
CA PRO A 134 -0.75 -5.80 0.28
C PRO A 134 0.68 -6.31 0.60
N ALA A 135 1.59 -6.31 -0.40
CA ALA A 135 2.98 -6.72 -0.22
C ALA A 135 3.83 -5.71 0.56
N GLY A 136 3.48 -4.41 0.49
CA GLY A 136 4.15 -3.33 1.22
C GLY A 136 3.88 -3.30 2.72
N ARG A 137 3.04 -4.21 3.23
CA ARG A 137 2.63 -4.25 4.64
C ARG A 137 3.65 -4.97 5.50
N SER A 138 3.61 -4.70 6.81
CA SER A 138 4.23 -5.62 7.76
C SER A 138 3.57 -7.00 7.68
N ALA A 139 4.36 -8.06 7.78
CA ALA A 139 3.90 -9.44 7.78
C ALA A 139 2.72 -9.74 8.68
N GLY A 140 2.67 -9.01 9.78
CA GLY A 140 1.69 -9.25 10.81
C GLY A 140 0.38 -8.67 10.54
N ARG A 141 0.39 -7.51 9.91
CA ARG A 141 -0.82 -7.02 9.29
C ARG A 141 -1.32 -8.02 8.25
N GLN A 142 -0.44 -8.55 7.41
CA GLN A 142 -0.82 -9.52 6.38
C GLN A 142 -1.41 -10.81 7.01
N GLN A 143 -0.80 -11.31 8.09
CA GLN A 143 -1.32 -12.46 8.81
C GLN A 143 -2.65 -12.19 9.53
N ILE A 144 -2.86 -11.01 10.11
CA ILE A 144 -4.14 -10.67 10.74
C ILE A 144 -5.23 -10.69 9.68
N LEU A 145 -4.99 -10.09 8.51
CA LEU A 145 -5.95 -10.10 7.41
C LEU A 145 -6.22 -11.53 6.91
N GLU A 146 -5.21 -12.40 6.89
CA GLU A 146 -5.35 -13.82 6.54
C GLU A 146 -6.04 -14.66 7.64
N GLN A 147 -5.80 -14.37 8.92
CA GLN A 147 -6.44 -15.04 10.07
C GLN A 147 -7.88 -14.56 10.26
N GLU A 148 -8.17 -13.29 9.99
CA GLU A 148 -9.53 -12.74 9.89
C GLU A 148 -10.34 -13.41 8.76
N ALA A 149 -9.69 -14.16 7.87
CA ALA A 149 -10.34 -14.97 6.84
C ALA A 149 -10.60 -16.44 7.27
N ASP A 150 -10.33 -16.84 8.52
CA ASP A 150 -10.77 -18.13 9.07
C ASP A 150 -12.29 -18.10 9.42
N GLY A 151 -12.97 -19.24 9.27
CA GLY A 151 -14.41 -19.36 8.95
C GLY A 151 -15.46 -18.59 9.77
N GLU A 152 -15.22 -18.20 11.03
CA GLU A 152 -16.14 -17.32 11.78
C GLU A 152 -15.87 -15.83 11.54
N GLN A 153 -14.60 -15.44 11.40
CA GLN A 153 -14.21 -14.06 11.08
C GLN A 153 -14.40 -13.76 9.60
N ALA A 154 -14.28 -14.74 8.69
CA ALA A 154 -14.62 -14.59 7.28
C ALA A 154 -16.10 -14.22 7.06
N ALA A 155 -16.99 -14.75 7.89
CA ALA A 155 -18.42 -14.42 7.86
C ALA A 155 -18.67 -12.98 8.33
N GLN A 156 -17.95 -12.51 9.35
CA GLN A 156 -17.99 -11.12 9.82
C GLN A 156 -17.37 -10.17 8.78
N ALA A 157 -16.23 -10.55 8.19
CA ALA A 157 -15.56 -9.83 7.13
C ALA A 157 -16.47 -9.65 5.90
N ALA A 158 -17.18 -10.70 5.51
CA ALA A 158 -18.20 -10.64 4.46
C ALA A 158 -19.42 -9.76 4.83
N SER A 159 -19.58 -9.39 6.10
CA SER A 159 -20.68 -8.56 6.58
C SER A 159 -20.32 -7.09 6.81
N ASP A 160 -19.03 -6.74 6.83
CA ASP A 160 -18.56 -5.39 7.13
C ASP A 160 -18.95 -4.40 6.03
N GLY A 161 -19.66 -3.35 6.45
CA GLY A 161 -20.13 -2.29 5.58
C GLY A 161 -19.03 -1.28 5.29
N VAL A 162 -19.03 -0.77 4.07
CA VAL A 162 -18.30 0.42 3.66
C VAL A 162 -19.24 1.34 2.91
N ARG A 163 -19.15 2.64 3.22
CA ARG A 163 -19.82 3.71 2.50
C ARG A 163 -18.79 4.73 2.05
N VAL A 164 -18.91 5.14 0.79
CA VAL A 164 -18.10 6.17 0.15
C VAL A 164 -19.04 7.28 -0.32
N GLU A 165 -18.86 8.49 0.21
CA GLU A 165 -19.70 9.66 -0.06
C GLU A 165 -18.86 10.80 -0.64
N PHE A 166 -19.37 11.50 -1.64
CA PHE A 166 -18.79 12.75 -2.13
C PHE A 166 -19.33 13.92 -1.29
N GLU A 167 -18.45 14.75 -0.73
CA GLU A 167 -18.87 15.88 0.11
C GLU A 167 -18.91 17.19 -0.69
N ASN A 168 -17.81 17.50 -1.36
CA ASN A 168 -17.63 18.67 -2.21
C ASN A 168 -16.46 18.44 -3.14
N PHE A 169 -16.26 19.34 -4.10
CA PHE A 169 -15.05 19.35 -4.90
C PHE A 169 -14.59 20.78 -5.12
N HIS A 170 -13.28 21.00 -5.20
CA HIS A 170 -12.71 22.29 -5.59
C HIS A 170 -12.34 22.27 -7.06
N VAL A 171 -12.61 23.36 -7.78
CA VAL A 171 -12.28 23.50 -9.21
C VAL A 171 -11.04 24.38 -9.34
N HIS A 172 -9.89 23.77 -9.63
CA HIS A 172 -8.64 24.48 -9.85
C HIS A 172 -8.54 25.02 -11.29
N ARG A 173 -9.11 24.29 -12.26
CA ARG A 173 -9.04 24.64 -13.69
C ARG A 173 -10.25 24.09 -14.45
N VAL A 174 -10.84 24.93 -15.31
CA VAL A 174 -11.92 24.56 -16.25
C VAL A 174 -11.52 23.39 -17.14
N VAL A 175 -12.52 22.68 -17.65
CA VAL A 175 -12.36 21.74 -18.76
C VAL A 175 -12.36 22.55 -20.08
N GLY A 176 -11.61 22.12 -21.11
CA GLY A 176 -11.58 22.80 -22.42
C GLY A 176 -10.59 23.98 -22.59
N ASP A 177 -10.80 24.80 -23.62
CA ASP A 177 -9.82 25.78 -24.16
C ASP A 177 -9.74 27.12 -23.41
N GLY A 178 -10.44 27.25 -22.28
CA GLY A 178 -10.19 28.31 -21.30
C GLY A 178 -10.55 29.73 -21.77
N TRP A 179 -11.51 29.88 -22.69
CA TRP A 179 -12.05 31.20 -23.00
C TRP A 179 -12.75 31.81 -21.78
N PRO A 180 -12.64 33.13 -21.54
CA PRO A 180 -13.34 33.77 -20.43
C PRO A 180 -14.85 33.57 -20.55
N ASN A 181 -15.47 32.95 -19.54
CA ASN A 181 -16.90 32.59 -19.44
C ASN A 181 -17.36 31.32 -20.19
N THR A 182 -16.49 30.33 -20.38
CA THR A 182 -16.98 28.97 -20.69
C THR A 182 -17.71 28.40 -19.48
N ARG A 183 -18.88 27.79 -19.70
CA ARG A 183 -19.67 27.13 -18.67
C ARG A 183 -19.01 25.79 -18.35
N ASP A 184 -18.74 25.52 -17.08
CA ASP A 184 -18.28 24.19 -16.65
C ASP A 184 -19.51 23.41 -16.13
N GLU A 185 -20.26 22.75 -17.03
CA GLU A 185 -21.38 21.87 -16.65
C GLU A 185 -20.81 20.56 -16.07
N ILE A 186 -20.35 20.57 -14.81
CA ILE A 186 -19.64 19.42 -14.21
C ILE A 186 -20.61 18.35 -13.70
N ARG A 187 -20.31 17.09 -14.05
CA ARG A 187 -20.95 15.90 -13.45
C ARG A 187 -19.94 14.88 -12.97
N TRP A 188 -20.25 14.28 -11.83
CA TRP A 188 -19.49 13.19 -11.25
C TRP A 188 -20.23 11.88 -11.45
N LEU A 189 -19.55 10.91 -12.06
CA LEU A 189 -20.05 9.56 -12.19
C LEU A 189 -19.18 8.62 -11.37
N SER A 190 -19.79 7.59 -10.81
CA SER A 190 -19.01 6.49 -10.22
C SER A 190 -19.68 5.14 -10.41
N GLY A 191 -18.85 4.11 -10.40
CA GLY A 191 -19.22 2.72 -10.43
C GLY A 191 -18.18 1.88 -9.71
N GLY A 192 -18.38 0.57 -9.69
CA GLY A 192 -17.45 -0.31 -9.01
C GLY A 192 -18.07 -1.60 -8.54
N SER A 193 -17.27 -2.38 -7.84
CA SER A 193 -17.73 -3.62 -7.22
C SER A 193 -16.86 -3.96 -6.02
N SER A 194 -17.46 -4.73 -5.13
CA SER A 194 -16.74 -5.51 -4.13
C SER A 194 -16.94 -7.01 -4.40
N ALA A 195 -16.35 -7.86 -3.56
CA ALA A 195 -16.58 -9.31 -3.62
C ALA A 195 -18.05 -9.72 -3.40
N THR A 196 -18.82 -8.87 -2.71
CA THR A 196 -20.14 -9.23 -2.16
C THR A 196 -21.26 -8.30 -2.58
N THR A 197 -20.93 -7.14 -3.16
CA THR A 197 -21.89 -6.09 -3.49
C THR A 197 -21.41 -5.34 -4.73
N PRO A 198 -22.10 -5.45 -5.87
CA PRO A 198 -21.86 -4.56 -7.01
C PRO A 198 -22.32 -3.14 -6.64
N ALA A 199 -21.55 -2.13 -7.03
CA ALA A 199 -21.98 -0.74 -6.87
C ALA A 199 -23.21 -0.48 -7.76
N GLN A 200 -24.14 0.33 -7.27
CA GLN A 200 -25.11 0.96 -8.16
C GLN A 200 -24.42 2.16 -8.80
N PRO A 201 -24.41 2.29 -10.14
CA PRO A 201 -23.81 3.45 -10.78
C PRO A 201 -24.46 4.73 -10.26
N PHE A 202 -23.61 5.63 -9.81
CA PHE A 202 -24.00 6.94 -9.34
C PHE A 202 -23.72 7.98 -10.44
N MET A 203 -24.62 8.95 -10.56
CA MET A 203 -24.42 10.15 -11.35
C MET A 203 -24.95 11.32 -10.53
N SER A 204 -24.11 12.34 -10.33
CA SER A 204 -24.50 13.54 -9.59
C SER A 204 -25.53 14.36 -10.37
N ARG A 205 -26.10 15.36 -9.69
CA ARG A 205 -26.65 16.51 -10.40
C ARG A 205 -25.55 17.23 -11.17
N GLU A 206 -25.96 18.09 -12.08
CA GLU A 206 -25.07 19.07 -12.70
C GLU A 206 -24.66 20.15 -11.71
N PHE A 207 -23.42 20.61 -11.85
CA PHE A 207 -22.86 21.76 -11.18
C PHE A 207 -22.40 22.75 -12.25
N GLY A 208 -22.52 24.05 -12.00
CA GLY A 208 -22.01 25.09 -12.90
C GLY A 208 -23.11 25.89 -13.57
N ASP A 209 -24.16 25.28 -14.10
CA ASP A 209 -25.24 25.95 -14.84
C ASP A 209 -24.71 27.13 -15.72
N ASP A 210 -24.99 28.38 -15.34
CA ASP A 210 -24.57 29.62 -16.03
C ASP A 210 -23.29 30.27 -15.44
N GLU A 211 -22.67 29.68 -14.42
CA GLU A 211 -21.57 30.26 -13.65
C GLU A 211 -20.21 29.56 -13.92
N ALA A 212 -19.14 30.35 -14.00
CA ALA A 212 -17.79 29.82 -14.04
C ALA A 212 -17.40 29.27 -12.65
N LEU A 213 -17.06 27.98 -12.57
CA LEU A 213 -16.78 27.31 -11.31
C LEU A 213 -15.34 27.44 -10.82
N VAL A 214 -14.40 27.96 -11.62
CA VAL A 214 -12.99 28.07 -11.21
C VAL A 214 -12.83 28.81 -9.88
N GLY A 215 -12.09 28.20 -8.96
CA GLY A 215 -11.85 28.70 -7.61
C GLY A 215 -13.01 28.49 -6.64
N MET A 216 -14.14 27.93 -7.09
CA MET A 216 -15.28 27.58 -6.25
C MET A 216 -15.12 26.17 -5.68
N THR A 217 -15.86 25.90 -4.60
CA THR A 217 -15.97 24.59 -3.99
C THR A 217 -17.44 24.16 -3.87
N PRO A 218 -18.07 23.70 -4.97
CA PRO A 218 -19.46 23.25 -4.92
C PRO A 218 -19.66 22.07 -3.96
N GLU A 219 -20.75 22.10 -3.21
CA GLU A 219 -21.12 21.03 -2.28
C GLU A 219 -22.15 20.07 -2.90
N PHE A 220 -21.95 18.78 -2.64
CA PHE A 220 -22.95 17.78 -2.96
C PHE A 220 -24.16 17.93 -2.03
N PRO A 221 -25.40 17.75 -2.55
CA PRO A 221 -26.60 17.86 -1.74
C PRO A 221 -26.60 16.88 -0.55
N PRO A 222 -27.29 17.20 0.55
CA PRO A 222 -27.26 16.38 1.76
C PRO A 222 -27.98 15.02 1.61
N PHE A 223 -28.69 14.78 0.50
CA PHE A 223 -29.41 13.55 0.23
C PHE A 223 -28.45 12.45 -0.23
N LEU A 224 -28.47 11.29 0.45
CA LEU A 224 -27.58 10.15 0.14
C LEU A 224 -27.65 9.71 -1.32
N SER A 225 -28.84 9.72 -1.93
CA SER A 225 -29.02 9.36 -3.34
C SER A 225 -28.30 10.28 -4.34
N GLN A 226 -27.82 11.44 -3.88
CA GLN A 226 -27.13 12.43 -4.70
C GLN A 226 -25.65 12.58 -4.36
N ARG A 227 -25.09 11.71 -3.51
CA ARG A 227 -23.68 11.78 -3.12
C ARG A 227 -23.00 10.46 -2.78
N VAL A 228 -23.75 9.36 -2.62
CA VAL A 228 -23.19 8.05 -2.30
C VAL A 228 -22.63 7.41 -3.57
N ALA A 229 -21.31 7.28 -3.64
CA ALA A 229 -20.60 6.58 -4.71
C ALA A 229 -20.63 5.06 -4.52
N PHE A 230 -20.63 4.61 -3.26
CA PHE A 230 -20.77 3.20 -2.90
C PHE A 230 -21.37 3.06 -1.51
N ASP A 231 -22.30 2.12 -1.34
CA ASP A 231 -22.79 1.68 -0.02
C ASP A 231 -23.07 0.18 -0.09
N GLY A 232 -22.25 -0.60 0.60
CA GLY A 232 -22.28 -2.04 0.46
C GLY A 232 -21.27 -2.74 1.36
N ARG A 233 -21.20 -4.06 1.23
CA ARG A 233 -20.19 -4.87 1.92
C ARG A 233 -18.93 -4.92 1.09
N ALA A 234 -17.76 -4.78 1.70
CA ALA A 234 -16.50 -4.84 0.94
C ALA A 234 -16.02 -6.29 0.73
N GLY A 235 -16.37 -7.23 1.62
CA GLY A 235 -15.83 -8.60 1.56
C GLY A 235 -14.30 -8.57 1.67
N THR A 236 -13.59 -8.71 0.54
CA THR A 236 -12.11 -8.62 0.45
C THR A 236 -11.58 -7.23 0.08
N GLY A 237 -12.40 -6.36 -0.51
CA GLY A 237 -11.99 -5.04 -0.97
C GLY A 237 -13.05 -4.37 -1.84
N LEU A 238 -12.75 -3.16 -2.27
CA LEU A 238 -13.61 -2.31 -3.06
C LEU A 238 -12.83 -1.77 -4.26
N ALA A 239 -13.30 -2.09 -5.46
CA ALA A 239 -12.85 -1.46 -6.68
C ALA A 239 -13.84 -0.36 -7.07
N LEU A 240 -13.34 0.84 -7.40
CA LEU A 240 -14.15 1.99 -7.81
C LEU A 240 -13.60 2.59 -9.09
N ASN A 241 -14.49 3.05 -9.96
CA ASN A 241 -14.19 3.95 -11.05
C ASN A 241 -14.97 5.24 -10.81
N ILE A 242 -14.30 6.39 -10.94
CA ILE A 242 -14.88 7.71 -10.74
C ILE A 242 -14.48 8.60 -11.90
N ASP A 243 -15.45 9.32 -12.44
CA ASP A 243 -15.27 10.20 -13.59
C ASP A 243 -15.71 11.61 -13.25
N CYS A 244 -14.90 12.58 -13.66
CA CYS A 244 -15.31 13.97 -13.77
C CYS A 244 -15.57 14.28 -15.25
N TRP A 245 -16.77 14.75 -15.55
CA TRP A 245 -17.21 15.13 -16.89
C TRP A 245 -17.56 16.60 -16.94
N GLU A 246 -17.21 17.25 -18.04
CA GLU A 246 -17.94 18.41 -18.54
C GLU A 246 -19.10 17.88 -19.41
N TRP A 247 -20.26 18.49 -19.28
CA TRP A 247 -21.52 17.94 -19.76
C TRP A 247 -22.26 18.93 -20.64
N ASP A 248 -22.07 18.89 -21.95
CA ASP A 248 -22.81 19.77 -22.87
C ASP A 248 -24.26 19.30 -23.08
N THR A 249 -25.22 20.01 -22.49
CA THR A 249 -26.67 19.74 -22.63
C THR A 249 -27.26 20.02 -24.02
N GLY A 250 -26.45 20.54 -24.97
CA GLY A 250 -26.93 21.08 -26.24
C GLY A 250 -27.08 20.08 -27.40
N ASN A 251 -26.10 19.20 -27.66
CA ASN A 251 -26.06 18.39 -28.90
C ASN A 251 -25.29 17.05 -28.81
N GLY A 252 -24.77 16.64 -27.64
CA GLY A 252 -23.78 15.56 -27.55
C GLY A 252 -24.16 14.37 -26.69
N ASN A 253 -24.75 14.59 -25.51
CA ASN A 253 -24.96 13.55 -24.50
C ASN A 253 -26.41 13.05 -24.48
N ASN A 254 -26.75 12.13 -25.38
CA ASN A 254 -28.05 11.45 -25.41
C ASN A 254 -28.15 10.35 -24.33
N ASP A 255 -29.35 9.81 -24.11
CA ASP A 255 -29.58 8.65 -23.22
C ASP A 255 -28.62 7.48 -23.52
N ASP A 256 -28.21 7.31 -24.78
CA ASP A 256 -27.28 6.27 -25.23
C ASP A 256 -25.87 6.40 -24.62
N ILE A 257 -25.33 7.62 -24.47
CA ILE A 257 -24.02 7.85 -23.82
C ILE A 257 -24.14 7.64 -22.32
N VAL A 258 -25.23 8.10 -21.70
CA VAL A 258 -25.51 7.82 -20.28
C VAL A 258 -25.63 6.32 -20.05
N GLU A 259 -26.30 5.59 -20.94
CA GLU A 259 -26.42 4.13 -20.86
C GLU A 259 -25.09 3.42 -21.09
N ALA A 260 -24.28 3.85 -22.06
CA ALA A 260 -22.94 3.33 -22.30
C ALA A 260 -22.01 3.57 -21.10
N LEU A 261 -22.02 4.79 -20.54
CA LEU A 261 -21.29 5.16 -19.32
C LEU A 261 -21.73 4.31 -18.13
N ARG A 262 -23.05 4.14 -17.95
CA ARG A 262 -23.60 3.28 -16.90
C ARG A 262 -23.36 1.81 -17.16
N ALA A 263 -23.21 1.36 -18.40
CA ALA A 263 -22.87 -0.03 -18.73
C ALA A 263 -21.40 -0.31 -18.41
N PHE A 264 -20.51 0.63 -18.72
CA PHE A 264 -19.11 0.58 -18.35
C PHE A 264 -18.95 0.61 -16.82
N ASN A 265 -19.60 1.56 -16.14
CA ASN A 265 -19.53 1.73 -14.70
C ASN A 265 -20.38 0.72 -13.90
N ARG A 266 -21.32 -0.02 -14.55
CA ARG A 266 -21.95 -1.24 -13.97
C ARG A 266 -20.97 -2.40 -13.86
N ASP A 267 -19.82 -2.26 -14.52
CA ASP A 267 -18.59 -3.00 -14.35
C ASP A 267 -18.74 -4.53 -14.33
N VAL A 268 -19.28 -5.04 -15.44
CA VAL A 268 -19.22 -6.47 -15.78
C VAL A 268 -17.76 -6.96 -15.74
N MET A 269 -16.78 -6.12 -16.08
CA MET A 269 -15.36 -6.48 -16.08
C MET A 269 -14.82 -6.67 -14.66
N LEU A 270 -14.98 -5.68 -13.77
CA LEU A 270 -14.54 -5.80 -12.38
C LEU A 270 -15.25 -6.95 -11.64
N SER A 271 -16.55 -7.14 -11.89
CA SER A 271 -17.32 -8.19 -11.23
C SER A 271 -17.05 -9.60 -11.79
N THR A 272 -16.90 -9.76 -13.10
CA THR A 272 -16.68 -11.07 -13.73
C THR A 272 -15.23 -11.54 -13.56
N ALA A 273 -14.27 -10.62 -13.55
CA ALA A 273 -12.86 -10.96 -13.34
C ALA A 273 -12.42 -10.80 -11.87
N TRP A 274 -13.35 -10.61 -10.93
CA TRP A 274 -13.03 -10.49 -9.50
C TRP A 274 -12.20 -11.67 -8.97
N SER A 275 -12.52 -12.89 -9.40
CA SER A 275 -11.75 -14.08 -9.03
C SER A 275 -10.30 -14.03 -9.51
N VAL A 276 -10.07 -13.45 -10.69
CA VAL A 276 -8.73 -13.23 -11.24
C VAL A 276 -8.01 -12.17 -10.42
N ILE A 277 -8.65 -11.02 -10.13
CA ILE A 277 -8.07 -9.92 -9.33
C ILE A 277 -7.54 -10.45 -7.99
N MET A 278 -8.28 -11.34 -7.33
CA MET A 278 -7.89 -11.88 -6.01
C MET A 278 -6.66 -12.81 -6.05
N GLU A 279 -6.27 -13.33 -7.21
CA GLU A 279 -5.09 -14.18 -7.37
C GLU A 279 -3.84 -13.38 -7.77
N LEU A 280 -3.99 -12.09 -8.11
CA LEU A 280 -2.89 -11.23 -8.56
C LEU A 280 -2.12 -10.61 -7.39
N SER A 281 -0.84 -10.30 -7.64
CA SER A 281 -0.05 -9.42 -6.78
C SER A 281 -0.58 -7.99 -6.84
N GLY A 282 -0.18 -7.11 -5.91
CA GLY A 282 -0.57 -5.68 -5.95
C GLY A 282 -0.24 -4.99 -7.29
N ILE A 283 0.92 -5.31 -7.88
CA ILE A 283 1.30 -4.83 -9.22
C ILE A 283 0.41 -5.42 -10.31
N GLY A 284 0.01 -6.68 -10.18
CA GLY A 284 -0.94 -7.31 -11.12
C GLY A 284 -2.34 -6.69 -11.04
N ILE A 285 -2.83 -6.36 -9.84
CA ILE A 285 -4.10 -5.64 -9.65
C ILE A 285 -4.04 -4.25 -10.30
N LEU A 286 -2.92 -3.55 -10.13
CA LEU A 286 -2.71 -2.25 -10.78
C LEU A 286 -2.69 -2.39 -12.30
N ALA A 287 -1.97 -3.37 -12.85
CA ALA A 287 -1.94 -3.66 -14.28
C ALA A 287 -3.35 -3.92 -14.83
N PHE A 288 -4.11 -4.73 -14.11
CA PHE A 288 -5.48 -5.09 -14.42
C PHE A 288 -6.38 -3.86 -14.49
N LEU A 289 -6.33 -3.01 -13.46
CA LEU A 289 -7.09 -1.76 -13.43
C LEU A 289 -6.67 -0.83 -14.55
N SER A 290 -5.37 -0.63 -14.76
CA SER A 290 -4.84 0.24 -15.81
C SER A 290 -5.28 -0.17 -17.20
N ASP A 291 -5.27 -1.47 -17.52
CA ASP A 291 -5.76 -1.95 -18.82
C ASP A 291 -7.27 -1.70 -19.01
N ILE A 292 -8.08 -1.92 -17.97
CA ILE A 292 -9.53 -1.63 -18.02
C ILE A 292 -9.76 -0.13 -18.19
N THR A 293 -9.11 0.70 -17.37
CA THR A 293 -9.27 2.15 -17.39
C THR A 293 -8.80 2.73 -18.71
N PHE A 294 -7.66 2.26 -19.23
CA PHE A 294 -7.14 2.67 -20.54
C PHE A 294 -8.13 2.32 -21.66
N LEU A 295 -8.62 1.07 -21.70
CA LEU A 295 -9.64 0.67 -22.67
C LEU A 295 -10.86 1.60 -22.58
N ALA A 296 -11.30 1.91 -21.38
CA ALA A 296 -12.46 2.75 -21.15
C ALA A 296 -12.32 4.16 -21.68
N VAL A 297 -11.21 4.83 -21.33
CA VAL A 297 -10.96 6.23 -21.72
C VAL A 297 -10.86 6.33 -23.23
N ASN A 298 -10.18 5.38 -23.89
CA ASN A 298 -10.08 5.33 -25.34
C ASN A 298 -11.44 5.05 -26.00
N PHE A 299 -12.20 4.07 -25.48
CA PHE A 299 -13.52 3.76 -25.99
C PHE A 299 -14.48 4.94 -25.85
N LEU A 300 -14.49 5.62 -24.70
CA LEU A 300 -15.31 6.81 -24.46
C LEU A 300 -14.90 7.98 -25.35
N GLY A 301 -13.59 8.19 -25.56
CA GLY A 301 -13.10 9.20 -26.49
C GLY A 301 -13.50 8.95 -27.96
N TRP A 302 -13.86 7.72 -28.32
CA TRP A 302 -14.40 7.42 -29.65
C TRP A 302 -15.90 7.68 -29.77
N LEU A 303 -16.65 7.46 -28.69
CA LEU A 303 -18.10 7.66 -28.65
C LEU A 303 -18.49 9.12 -28.46
N ALA A 304 -17.76 9.85 -27.60
CA ALA A 304 -18.04 11.23 -27.24
C ALA A 304 -17.00 12.15 -27.88
N LYS A 305 -17.44 13.12 -28.68
CA LYS A 305 -16.57 14.17 -29.23
C LYS A 305 -16.25 15.25 -28.18
N ASN A 306 -15.59 14.85 -27.07
CA ASN A 306 -15.26 15.63 -25.86
C ASN A 306 -16.49 15.69 -24.91
N ASP A 307 -16.43 15.50 -23.58
CA ASP A 307 -15.60 16.20 -22.59
C ASP A 307 -15.36 15.40 -21.27
N LEU A 308 -14.82 14.17 -21.35
CA LEU A 308 -14.33 13.50 -20.13
C LEU A 308 -13.13 14.30 -19.60
N SER A 309 -13.30 15.00 -18.48
CA SER A 309 -12.21 15.73 -17.86
C SER A 309 -11.13 14.77 -17.37
N CYS A 310 -11.48 13.81 -16.52
CA CYS A 310 -10.53 12.90 -15.91
C CYS A 310 -11.25 11.67 -15.36
N ARG A 311 -10.68 10.48 -15.56
CA ARG A 311 -11.12 9.24 -14.91
C ARG A 311 -10.11 8.77 -13.88
N ARG A 312 -10.58 8.28 -12.73
CA ARG A 312 -9.75 7.56 -11.77
C ARG A 312 -10.31 6.20 -11.42
N ALA A 313 -9.43 5.22 -11.36
CA ALA A 313 -9.73 3.89 -10.86
C ALA A 313 -9.00 3.62 -9.55
N PHE A 314 -9.69 2.92 -8.65
CA PHE A 314 -9.19 2.56 -7.33
C PHE A 314 -9.41 1.07 -7.10
N PHE A 315 -8.43 0.39 -6.50
CA PHE A 315 -8.66 -0.83 -5.73
C PHE A 315 -8.20 -0.59 -4.31
N LEU A 316 -9.14 -0.72 -3.36
CA LEU A 316 -8.96 -0.51 -1.93
C LEU A 316 -9.33 -1.79 -1.20
N ASP A 317 -8.38 -2.52 -0.67
CA ASP A 317 -8.71 -3.64 0.19
C ASP A 317 -9.23 -3.18 1.55
N ARG A 318 -9.65 -4.15 2.37
CA ARG A 318 -10.22 -3.89 3.70
C ARG A 318 -9.36 -2.99 4.58
N TYR A 319 -8.04 -3.14 4.50
CA TYR A 319 -7.14 -2.43 5.37
C TYR A 319 -7.01 -0.96 4.95
N ASP A 320 -6.94 -0.70 3.65
CA ASP A 320 -6.92 0.65 3.12
C ASP A 320 -8.25 1.35 3.42
N LEU A 321 -9.37 0.64 3.31
CA LEU A 321 -10.70 1.15 3.69
C LEU A 321 -10.80 1.48 5.19
N ALA A 322 -10.27 0.62 6.07
CA ALA A 322 -10.22 0.88 7.50
C ALA A 322 -9.31 2.08 7.85
N LEU A 323 -8.25 2.30 7.08
CA LEU A 323 -7.39 3.47 7.20
C LEU A 323 -8.07 4.76 6.77
N LEU A 324 -8.68 4.76 5.59
CA LEU A 324 -9.35 5.92 4.99
C LEU A 324 -10.54 6.37 5.83
N ALA A 325 -11.20 5.45 6.53
CA ALA A 325 -12.31 5.76 7.43
C ALA A 325 -11.87 6.28 8.82
N ARG A 326 -10.57 6.42 9.11
CA ARG A 326 -10.11 6.90 10.42
C ARG A 326 -10.33 8.40 10.59
N GLY A 327 -10.39 8.83 11.85
CA GLY A 327 -10.61 10.25 12.18
C GLY A 327 -12.03 10.67 11.79
N ASP A 328 -12.14 11.68 10.92
CA ASP A 328 -13.42 12.09 10.32
C ASP A 328 -13.74 11.34 9.02
N GLY A 329 -12.83 10.47 8.56
CA GLY A 329 -12.95 9.63 7.38
C GLY A 329 -12.83 10.40 6.06
N LYS A 330 -12.25 11.61 6.07
CA LYS A 330 -12.23 12.49 4.90
C LYS A 330 -10.87 12.49 4.22
N VAL A 331 -10.88 12.34 2.89
CA VAL A 331 -9.70 12.46 2.04
C VAL A 331 -10.02 13.29 0.81
N ASN A 332 -8.99 13.92 0.25
CA ASN A 332 -9.10 14.63 -1.02
C ASN A 332 -8.42 13.80 -2.11
N TRP A 333 -9.10 13.66 -3.24
CA TRP A 333 -8.58 12.97 -4.42
C TRP A 333 -8.52 13.93 -5.58
N HIS A 334 -7.37 13.94 -6.25
CA HIS A 334 -7.15 14.81 -7.40
C HIS A 334 -7.66 14.17 -8.68
N PHE A 335 -8.21 14.98 -9.58
CA PHE A 335 -8.70 14.65 -10.91
C PHE A 335 -8.18 15.70 -11.88
N ASN A 336 -6.96 15.51 -12.36
CA ASN A 336 -6.27 16.47 -13.23
C ASN A 336 -6.15 15.88 -14.65
N GLY A 337 -7.07 16.21 -15.54
CA GLY A 337 -7.04 15.81 -16.95
C GLY A 337 -7.26 17.03 -17.84
N ASP A 338 -8.34 17.08 -18.62
CA ASP A 338 -8.70 18.26 -19.41
C ASP A 338 -9.18 19.42 -18.54
N GLY A 339 -9.67 19.18 -17.33
CA GLY A 339 -9.81 20.13 -16.22
C GLY A 339 -9.06 19.64 -14.97
N TYR A 340 -8.99 20.45 -13.91
CA TYR A 340 -8.37 20.05 -12.64
C TYR A 340 -9.31 20.27 -11.46
N HIS A 341 -9.68 19.17 -10.82
CA HIS A 341 -10.62 19.11 -9.72
C HIS A 341 -10.04 18.34 -8.54
N GLU A 342 -10.38 18.77 -7.33
CA GLU A 342 -10.03 18.07 -6.09
C GLU A 342 -11.32 17.66 -5.39
N LEU A 343 -11.65 16.36 -5.43
CA LEU A 343 -12.87 15.81 -4.86
C LEU A 343 -12.63 15.40 -3.41
N ARG A 344 -13.41 15.95 -2.49
CA ARG A 344 -13.44 15.52 -1.09
C ARG A 344 -14.38 14.34 -0.93
N VAL A 345 -13.83 13.21 -0.50
CA VAL A 345 -14.53 11.94 -0.31
C VAL A 345 -14.53 11.56 1.17
N LYS A 346 -15.65 11.04 1.64
CA LYS A 346 -15.82 10.53 2.99
C LYS A 346 -16.02 9.01 3.00
N PHE A 347 -15.22 8.34 3.82
CA PHE A 347 -15.30 6.93 4.12
C PHE A 347 -15.94 6.70 5.47
N THR A 348 -16.88 5.76 5.52
CA THR A 348 -17.40 5.20 6.78
C THR A 348 -17.37 3.69 6.67
N THR A 349 -16.87 3.01 7.70
CA THR A 349 -16.82 1.55 7.71
C THR A 349 -17.04 0.96 9.10
N SER A 350 -17.53 -0.28 9.13
CA SER A 350 -17.53 -1.12 10.34
C SER A 350 -16.28 -1.99 10.47
N MET A 351 -15.35 -1.94 9.50
CA MET A 351 -14.14 -2.78 9.49
C MET A 351 -13.21 -2.47 10.67
N PRO A 352 -12.74 -3.49 11.42
CA PRO A 352 -11.77 -3.31 12.50
C PRO A 352 -10.35 -3.03 11.96
N PHE A 353 -9.56 -2.23 12.67
CA PHE A 353 -8.12 -2.04 12.40
C PHE A 353 -7.31 -3.17 13.08
N PRO A 354 -6.27 -3.73 12.45
CA PRO A 354 -5.52 -4.88 13.00
C PRO A 354 -4.79 -4.54 14.31
N THR A 355 -5.18 -5.20 15.40
CA THR A 355 -4.58 -5.06 16.74
C THR A 355 -4.29 -6.43 17.34
N GLY A 356 -3.36 -6.51 18.30
CA GLY A 356 -3.01 -7.76 18.97
C GLY A 356 -2.57 -7.54 20.40
N SER A 357 -2.71 -8.57 21.23
CA SER A 357 -2.25 -8.51 22.62
C SER A 357 -0.73 -8.68 22.67
N LEU A 358 -0.05 -7.94 23.55
CA LEU A 358 1.39 -8.10 23.74
C LEU A 358 1.70 -9.39 24.49
N GLU A 359 2.74 -10.08 24.05
CA GLU A 359 3.27 -11.29 24.67
C GLU A 359 4.79 -11.25 24.59
N TYR A 360 5.48 -11.87 25.54
CA TYR A 360 6.93 -12.00 25.46
C TYR A 360 7.43 -13.39 25.88
N VAL A 361 8.60 -13.76 25.37
CA VAL A 361 9.28 -15.01 25.67
C VAL A 361 10.73 -14.74 26.04
N VAL A 362 11.30 -15.59 26.89
CA VAL A 362 12.64 -15.40 27.45
C VAL A 362 13.54 -16.58 27.09
N HIS A 363 14.76 -16.27 26.65
CA HIS A 363 15.82 -17.25 26.42
C HIS A 363 16.96 -17.05 27.44
N ASN A 364 17.32 -18.13 28.15
CA ASN A 364 18.26 -18.08 29.28
C ASN A 364 19.74 -18.37 28.89
N GLY A 365 20.04 -18.67 27.62
CA GLY A 365 21.42 -18.87 27.13
C GLY A 365 21.98 -20.28 27.18
N LEU A 366 21.29 -21.22 27.81
CA LEU A 366 21.70 -22.64 27.95
C LEU A 366 20.84 -23.59 27.10
N ASP A 367 20.37 -23.10 25.94
CA ASP A 367 19.67 -23.84 24.86
C ASP A 367 18.14 -24.05 24.97
N ALA A 368 17.43 -23.35 25.87
CA ALA A 368 15.96 -23.41 25.90
C ALA A 368 15.29 -22.04 25.96
N TRP A 369 14.29 -21.86 25.09
CA TRP A 369 13.26 -20.83 25.19
C TRP A 369 12.25 -21.20 26.27
N GLY A 370 11.84 -20.22 27.07
CA GLY A 370 10.78 -20.38 28.07
C GLY A 370 9.38 -20.43 27.45
N THR A 371 8.37 -20.60 28.31
CA THR A 371 6.97 -20.43 27.91
C THR A 371 6.67 -18.96 27.64
N PRO A 372 5.94 -18.62 26.55
CA PRO A 372 5.43 -17.27 26.33
C PRO A 372 4.58 -16.76 27.50
N ILE A 373 4.70 -15.48 27.82
CA ILE A 373 4.05 -14.80 28.93
C ILE A 373 3.16 -13.69 28.35
N PRO A 374 1.83 -13.86 28.37
CA PRO A 374 0.91 -12.87 27.84
C PRO A 374 0.85 -11.64 28.76
N LEU A 375 0.64 -10.48 28.14
CA LEU A 375 0.39 -9.21 28.81
C LEU A 375 -1.04 -8.75 28.48
N PRO A 376 -1.71 -8.04 29.40
CA PRO A 376 -3.11 -7.63 29.23
C PRO A 376 -3.29 -6.42 28.30
N TRP A 377 -2.23 -6.02 27.58
CA TRP A 377 -2.21 -4.79 26.79
C TRP A 377 -2.30 -5.08 25.31
N VAL A 378 -3.13 -4.32 24.62
CA VAL A 378 -3.32 -4.41 23.17
C VAL A 378 -2.48 -3.34 22.47
N SER A 379 -1.84 -3.71 21.36
CA SER A 379 -1.08 -2.81 20.52
C SER A 379 -1.47 -2.89 19.05
N MET A 380 -1.31 -1.77 18.34
CA MET A 380 -1.49 -1.67 16.89
C MET A 380 -0.18 -1.67 16.09
N SER A 381 0.98 -1.78 16.75
CA SER A 381 2.28 -1.84 16.10
C SER A 381 3.27 -2.75 16.83
N ALA A 382 4.33 -3.17 16.15
CA ALA A 382 5.41 -3.91 16.79
C ALA A 382 5.98 -3.11 17.99
N PRO A 383 6.25 -3.78 19.12
CA PRO A 383 6.84 -3.11 20.28
C PRO A 383 8.30 -2.72 20.01
N ALA A 384 8.88 -1.94 20.91
CA ALA A 384 10.33 -1.70 20.99
C ALA A 384 10.85 -2.11 22.37
N LEU A 385 12.06 -2.66 22.45
CA LEU A 385 12.68 -3.10 23.72
C LEU A 385 14.11 -2.59 23.87
N ALA A 386 14.47 -2.17 25.09
CA ALA A 386 15.85 -1.88 25.45
C ALA A 386 16.10 -2.08 26.95
N SER A 387 17.27 -2.61 27.30
CA SER A 387 17.71 -2.68 28.69
C SER A 387 18.40 -1.37 29.10
N TYR A 388 17.95 -0.77 30.20
CA TYR A 388 18.50 0.48 30.72
C TYR A 388 18.33 0.56 32.24
N ALA A 389 19.37 1.03 32.95
CA ALA A 389 19.35 1.27 34.39
C ALA A 389 18.73 0.12 35.24
N GLY A 390 19.06 -1.13 34.90
CA GLY A 390 18.59 -2.31 35.63
C GLY A 390 17.13 -2.69 35.38
N ALA A 391 16.46 -2.09 34.39
CA ALA A 391 15.12 -2.47 33.93
C ALA A 391 15.12 -2.78 32.42
N LEU A 392 14.17 -3.60 31.97
CA LEU A 392 13.86 -3.76 30.55
C LEU A 392 12.69 -2.83 30.23
N HIS A 393 12.89 -1.89 29.32
CA HIS A 393 11.88 -0.92 28.92
C HIS A 393 11.21 -1.38 27.63
N ALA A 394 9.89 -1.16 27.54
CA ALA A 394 9.11 -1.41 26.34
C ALA A 394 8.32 -0.17 25.92
N LEU A 395 8.28 0.09 24.62
CA LEU A 395 7.38 1.05 24.00
C LEU A 395 6.43 0.35 23.03
N TYR A 396 5.19 0.81 22.95
CA TYR A 396 4.20 0.30 21.98
C TYR A 396 3.11 1.34 21.73
N VAL A 397 2.34 1.17 20.66
CA VAL A 397 1.22 2.07 20.33
C VAL A 397 -0.10 1.45 20.75
N ARG A 398 -0.89 2.17 21.55
CA ARG A 398 -2.23 1.73 21.96
C ARG A 398 -3.27 2.06 20.88
N PRO A 399 -4.13 1.10 20.47
CA PRO A 399 -5.07 1.33 19.37
C PRO A 399 -6.12 2.42 19.61
N SER A 400 -6.66 2.52 20.83
CA SER A 400 -7.82 3.36 21.13
C SER A 400 -7.62 4.85 20.88
N ASP A 401 -6.38 5.31 20.99
CA ASP A 401 -6.02 6.73 20.86
C ASP A 401 -4.64 6.94 20.24
N GLN A 402 -3.98 5.88 19.75
CA GLN A 402 -2.68 5.96 19.08
C GLN A 402 -1.55 6.48 19.98
N ALA A 403 -1.74 6.50 21.30
CA ALA A 403 -0.73 6.95 22.24
C ALA A 403 0.47 6.00 22.23
N VAL A 404 1.68 6.58 22.20
CA VAL A 404 2.91 5.82 22.49
C VAL A 404 2.99 5.61 24.00
N LEU A 405 2.85 4.36 24.42
CA LEU A 405 2.90 3.97 25.82
C LEU A 405 4.26 3.41 26.18
N TRP A 406 4.61 3.58 27.45
CA TRP A 406 5.84 3.11 28.05
C TRP A 406 5.59 2.26 29.27
N THR A 407 6.25 1.11 29.33
CA THR A 407 6.26 0.24 30.50
C THR A 407 7.68 -0.29 30.73
N ARG A 408 7.94 -0.80 31.94
CA ARG A 408 9.24 -1.35 32.32
C ARG A 408 9.10 -2.57 33.21
N LEU A 409 9.92 -3.58 32.94
CA LEU A 409 10.09 -4.78 33.75
C LEU A 409 11.20 -4.57 34.77
N ARG A 410 10.89 -4.80 36.05
CA ARG A 410 11.87 -4.93 37.13
C ARG A 410 11.64 -6.24 37.87
N GLY A 411 12.67 -7.06 37.94
CA GLY A 411 12.52 -8.43 38.43
C GLY A 411 11.59 -9.23 37.51
N SER A 412 10.41 -9.60 38.02
CA SER A 412 9.38 -10.35 37.29
C SER A 412 8.11 -9.53 37.01
N SER A 413 8.06 -8.26 37.40
CA SER A 413 6.85 -7.44 37.32
C SER A 413 7.05 -6.28 36.37
N TRP A 414 6.13 -6.17 35.40
CA TRP A 414 6.01 -4.98 34.59
C TRP A 414 5.23 -3.90 35.34
N SER A 415 5.59 -2.63 35.12
CA SER A 415 4.75 -1.51 35.55
C SER A 415 3.50 -1.39 34.69
N GLU A 416 2.48 -0.69 35.20
CA GLU A 416 1.38 -0.24 34.34
C GLU A 416 1.93 0.63 33.20
N PRO A 417 1.34 0.56 32.00
CA PRO A 417 1.73 1.41 30.88
C PRO A 417 1.37 2.87 31.13
N GLU A 418 2.37 3.73 30.98
CA GLU A 418 2.26 5.17 31.16
C GLU A 418 2.31 5.88 29.81
N HIS A 419 1.65 7.04 29.70
CA HIS A 419 1.80 7.89 28.53
C HIS A 419 3.17 8.57 28.54
N ILE A 420 3.85 8.62 27.39
CA ILE A 420 4.96 9.54 27.23
C ILE A 420 4.41 10.87 26.74
N GLN A 421 4.10 11.76 27.69
CA GLN A 421 3.56 13.09 27.38
C GLN A 421 2.36 12.99 26.41
N GLY A 422 2.40 13.73 25.29
CA GLY A 422 1.36 13.71 24.25
C GLY A 422 1.73 12.91 22.99
N TRP A 423 2.66 11.96 23.08
CA TRP A 423 3.14 11.25 21.89
C TRP A 423 2.06 10.39 21.28
N ARG A 424 1.90 10.52 19.96
CA ARG A 424 1.03 9.68 19.15
C ARG A 424 1.79 9.19 17.94
N SER A 425 1.56 7.93 17.59
CA SER A 425 2.21 7.30 16.43
C SER A 425 1.32 6.23 15.85
N LEU A 426 1.60 5.88 14.60
CA LEU A 426 0.94 4.80 13.88
C LEU A 426 1.92 3.69 13.50
N LEU A 427 3.21 3.94 13.74
CA LEU A 427 4.30 3.06 13.43
C LEU A 427 4.97 2.57 14.73
N ALA A 428 5.73 1.48 14.61
CA ALA A 428 6.52 0.99 15.72
C ALA A 428 7.53 2.07 16.16
N PRO A 429 7.62 2.40 17.46
CA PRO A 429 8.68 3.26 17.97
C PRO A 429 10.02 2.52 17.95
N ALA A 430 11.11 3.23 18.20
CA ALA A 430 12.46 2.68 18.37
C ALA A 430 13.04 3.07 19.73
N LEU A 431 13.87 2.21 20.30
CA LEU A 431 14.41 2.39 21.65
C LEU A 431 15.85 1.84 21.74
N THR A 432 16.79 2.62 22.28
CA THR A 432 18.15 2.13 22.62
C THR A 432 18.71 2.83 23.85
N ALA A 433 19.59 2.15 24.59
CA ALA A 433 20.40 2.80 25.62
C ALA A 433 21.71 3.32 25.00
N PHE A 434 22.11 4.53 25.37
CA PHE A 434 23.39 5.12 24.97
C PHE A 434 23.80 6.21 25.97
N ASP A 435 25.10 6.33 26.26
CA ASP A 435 25.68 7.38 27.11
C ASP A 435 24.90 7.65 28.42
N GLY A 436 24.58 6.57 29.14
CA GLY A 436 23.88 6.65 30.42
C GLY A 436 22.43 7.16 30.33
N LYS A 437 21.82 7.13 29.15
CA LYS A 437 20.42 7.53 28.91
C LYS A 437 19.70 6.50 28.04
N LEU A 438 18.37 6.51 28.09
CA LEU A 438 17.53 5.75 27.19
C LEU A 438 16.97 6.69 26.12
N TYR A 439 17.28 6.42 24.86
CA TYR A 439 16.82 7.21 23.72
C TYR A 439 15.65 6.51 23.03
N ALA A 440 14.60 7.27 22.75
CA ALA A 440 13.47 6.82 21.96
C ALA A 440 13.31 7.69 20.72
N VAL A 441 12.90 7.07 19.63
CA VAL A 441 12.48 7.74 18.40
C VAL A 441 11.11 7.22 18.01
N HIS A 442 10.18 8.11 17.66
CA HIS A 442 8.88 7.74 17.11
C HIS A 442 8.57 8.58 15.88
N ALA A 443 7.76 8.04 14.98
CA ALA A 443 7.12 8.85 13.93
C ALA A 443 5.90 9.55 14.54
N GLY A 444 5.83 10.87 14.41
CA GLY A 444 4.62 11.61 14.74
C GLY A 444 3.48 11.24 13.78
N GLN A 445 2.28 11.73 14.07
CA GLN A 445 1.13 11.58 13.17
C GLN A 445 1.28 12.37 11.87
N ASP A 446 2.30 13.22 11.75
CA ASP A 446 2.71 13.96 10.55
C ASP A 446 3.86 13.27 9.79
N GLY A 447 4.19 12.02 10.16
CA GLY A 447 5.22 11.22 9.53
C GLY A 447 6.66 11.59 9.90
N ARG A 448 6.88 12.72 10.59
CA ARG A 448 8.22 13.18 10.97
C ARG A 448 8.74 12.38 12.16
N LEU A 449 10.06 12.14 12.19
CA LEU A 449 10.68 11.49 13.35
C LEU A 449 10.96 12.49 14.46
N PHE A 450 10.58 12.10 15.67
CA PHE A 450 10.86 12.83 16.90
C PHE A 450 11.71 11.97 17.82
N GLN A 451 12.69 12.60 18.45
CA GLN A 451 13.55 11.99 19.45
C GLN A 451 13.20 12.53 20.85
N SER A 452 13.29 11.66 21.84
CA SER A 452 13.44 12.06 23.23
C SER A 452 14.39 11.13 23.97
N ARG A 453 14.76 11.54 25.18
CA ARG A 453 15.61 10.77 26.08
C ARG A 453 15.01 10.71 27.48
N TYR A 454 15.24 9.59 28.14
CA TYR A 454 14.91 9.34 29.53
C TYR A 454 16.21 9.21 30.33
N ASP A 455 16.35 10.01 31.39
CA ASP A 455 17.54 10.10 32.23
C ASP A 455 17.38 9.44 33.61
N GLY A 456 16.26 8.74 33.83
CA GLY A 456 15.90 8.15 35.12
C GLY A 456 14.86 8.94 35.90
N SER A 457 14.69 10.24 35.63
CA SER A 457 13.69 11.09 36.28
C SER A 457 12.42 11.26 35.44
N GLY A 458 12.56 11.38 34.12
CA GLY A 458 11.45 11.57 33.20
C GLY A 458 11.91 11.60 31.74
N TRP A 459 10.94 11.59 30.83
CA TRP A 459 11.18 11.79 29.40
C TRP A 459 11.29 13.28 29.11
N THR A 460 12.31 13.68 28.33
CA THR A 460 12.39 15.05 27.81
C THR A 460 11.27 15.33 26.81
N THR A 461 10.98 16.59 26.55
CA THR A 461 10.12 16.96 25.41
C THR A 461 10.68 16.38 24.12
N ALA A 462 9.80 15.82 23.29
CA ALA A 462 10.18 15.30 21.99
C ALA A 462 10.63 16.43 21.05
N ALA A 463 11.79 16.25 20.42
CA ALA A 463 12.34 17.16 19.43
C ALA A 463 12.32 16.51 18.05
N ALA A 464 11.81 17.22 17.04
CA ALA A 464 11.84 16.74 15.66
C ALA A 464 13.29 16.58 15.19
N LEU A 465 13.57 15.49 14.48
CA LEU A 465 14.85 15.33 13.81
C LEU A 465 14.93 16.30 12.61
N PRO A 466 16.11 16.91 12.37
CA PRO A 466 16.29 17.86 11.27
C PRO A 466 16.13 17.16 9.91
N GLN A 467 15.65 17.88 8.88
CA GLN A 467 15.39 17.32 7.54
C GLN A 467 14.41 16.12 7.59
N GLY A 468 13.30 16.32 8.31
CA GLY A 468 12.26 15.31 8.49
C GLY A 468 11.52 15.08 7.18
N LYS A 469 11.66 13.87 6.65
CA LYS A 469 10.81 13.33 5.61
C LYS A 469 9.81 12.37 6.26
N VAL A 470 8.87 11.86 5.49
CA VAL A 470 7.93 10.86 5.98
C VAL A 470 8.45 9.45 5.71
N HIS A 471 8.12 8.56 6.64
CA HIS A 471 8.70 7.24 6.74
C HIS A 471 7.65 6.16 6.55
N LYS A 472 7.94 5.25 5.61
CA LYS A 472 7.14 4.08 5.24
C LYS A 472 7.10 3.02 6.33
N ALA A 473 8.08 3.00 7.20
CA ALA A 473 8.21 2.00 8.25
C ALA A 473 8.67 2.64 9.56
N GLY A 474 8.37 1.98 10.67
CA GLY A 474 8.85 2.43 11.99
C GLY A 474 10.38 2.58 12.01
N PRO A 475 10.92 3.61 12.68
CA PRO A 475 12.35 3.78 12.81
C PRO A 475 12.98 2.57 13.50
N SER A 476 14.29 2.39 13.32
CA SER A 476 15.08 1.43 14.07
C SER A 476 16.30 2.12 14.66
N LEU A 477 16.63 1.79 15.90
CA LEU A 477 17.65 2.49 16.66
C LEU A 477 18.56 1.49 17.35
N GLY A 478 19.86 1.62 17.15
CA GLY A 478 20.90 0.85 17.85
C GLY A 478 22.03 1.76 18.31
N ALA A 479 22.88 1.28 19.23
CA ALA A 479 24.02 2.05 19.69
C ALA A 479 25.21 1.16 20.06
N ASN A 480 26.41 1.62 19.71
CA ASN A 480 27.68 1.07 20.19
C ASN A 480 28.34 2.04 21.18
N ALA A 481 29.58 1.74 21.61
CA ALA A 481 30.30 2.58 22.56
C ALA A 481 30.63 4.01 22.04
N ARG A 482 30.54 4.24 20.73
CA ARG A 482 30.91 5.50 20.08
C ARG A 482 29.71 6.36 19.73
N GLN A 483 28.64 5.73 19.23
CA GLN A 483 27.52 6.44 18.61
C GLN A 483 26.24 5.60 18.56
N MET A 484 25.13 6.30 18.38
CA MET A 484 23.84 5.74 17.98
C MET A 484 23.74 5.71 16.45
N VAL A 485 22.99 4.74 15.93
CA VAL A 485 22.57 4.66 14.54
C VAL A 485 21.07 4.56 14.50
N LEU A 486 20.44 5.49 13.78
CA LEU A 486 19.04 5.49 13.45
C LEU A 486 18.91 5.12 11.97
N SER A 487 18.23 4.01 11.67
CA SER A 487 17.80 3.68 10.31
C SER A 487 16.32 3.99 10.14
N HIS A 488 15.96 4.54 8.99
CA HIS A 488 14.57 4.81 8.64
C HIS A 488 14.34 4.60 7.14
N VAL A 489 13.17 4.07 6.81
CA VAL A 489 12.76 3.79 5.43
C VAL A 489 11.82 4.90 5.00
N GLU A 490 12.14 5.60 3.91
CA GLU A 490 11.27 6.63 3.33
C GLU A 490 10.17 6.00 2.46
N ALA A 491 9.13 6.77 2.10
CA ALA A 491 8.05 6.35 1.21
C ALA A 491 8.56 5.74 -0.12
N SER A 492 9.68 6.25 -0.64
CA SER A 492 10.37 5.74 -1.84
C SER A 492 11.05 4.36 -1.66
N GLU A 493 10.89 3.75 -0.48
CA GLU A 493 11.52 2.52 -0.01
C GLU A 493 13.04 2.62 0.19
N VAL A 494 13.60 3.80 -0.07
CA VAL A 494 15.02 4.07 0.16
C VAL A 494 15.27 4.13 1.66
N THR A 495 16.29 3.39 2.10
CA THR A 495 16.73 3.39 3.49
C THR A 495 17.76 4.48 3.69
N TYR A 496 17.63 5.21 4.78
CA TYR A 496 18.60 6.22 5.20
C TYR A 496 19.04 5.96 6.62
N ASP A 497 20.29 6.35 6.89
CA ASP A 497 20.90 6.27 8.20
C ASP A 497 21.27 7.65 8.72
N ARG A 498 21.17 7.80 10.05
CA ARG A 498 21.69 8.94 10.79
C ARG A 498 22.60 8.45 11.90
N LEU A 499 23.76 9.07 12.02
CA LEU A 499 24.69 8.84 13.13
C LEU A 499 24.44 9.88 14.21
N GLY A 500 24.38 9.45 15.47
CA GLY A 500 24.07 10.30 16.60
C GLY A 500 25.04 10.14 17.75
N THR A 501 25.32 11.22 18.47
CA THR A 501 26.04 11.20 19.74
C THR A 501 25.23 11.96 20.80
N ALA A 502 25.76 12.07 22.02
CA ALA A 502 25.16 12.93 23.04
C ALA A 502 25.05 14.41 22.61
N ALA A 503 25.89 14.84 21.66
CA ALA A 503 25.89 16.20 21.12
C ALA A 503 24.82 16.45 20.05
N GLY A 504 24.27 15.40 19.42
CA GLY A 504 23.24 15.54 18.39
C GLY A 504 23.39 14.54 17.23
N TRP A 505 22.54 14.72 16.22
CA TRP A 505 22.47 13.90 15.02
C TRP A 505 23.16 14.56 13.83
N GLN A 506 23.82 13.73 13.02
CA GLN A 506 24.32 14.12 11.71
C GLN A 506 23.19 14.10 10.67
N ALA A 507 23.46 14.68 9.50
CA ALA A 507 22.57 14.60 8.34
C ALA A 507 22.35 13.14 7.93
N PRO A 508 21.16 12.79 7.40
CA PRO A 508 20.91 11.46 6.88
C PRO A 508 21.77 11.21 5.64
N TYR A 509 22.21 9.96 5.47
CA TYR A 509 22.81 9.48 4.23
C TYR A 509 22.11 8.22 3.77
N GLU A 510 22.02 8.04 2.45
CA GLU A 510 21.40 6.86 1.86
C GLU A 510 22.21 5.60 2.18
N PHE A 511 21.51 4.53 2.53
CA PHE A 511 22.09 3.25 2.84
C PHE A 511 22.33 2.44 1.54
N PRO A 512 23.57 2.00 1.26
CA PRO A 512 23.97 1.55 -0.08
C PRO A 512 23.51 0.14 -0.49
N PHE A 513 22.63 -0.53 0.28
CA PHE A 513 22.20 -1.93 -0.01
C PHE A 513 20.74 -2.09 -0.43
N GLY A 514 20.10 -0.99 -0.85
CA GLY A 514 18.86 -1.01 -1.62
C GLY A 514 17.58 -0.78 -0.81
N LYS A 515 16.46 -0.90 -1.51
CA LYS A 515 15.11 -0.66 -1.02
C LYS A 515 14.61 -1.80 -0.12
N THR A 516 13.82 -1.45 0.89
CA THR A 516 13.09 -2.40 1.75
C THR A 516 11.72 -1.83 2.08
N GLN A 517 10.77 -2.71 2.35
CA GLN A 517 9.41 -2.34 2.76
C GLN A 517 9.20 -2.46 4.28
N ASN A 518 10.15 -3.04 5.00
CA ASN A 518 10.08 -3.24 6.45
C ASN A 518 11.19 -2.45 7.19
N PRO A 519 11.02 -2.19 8.49
CA PRO A 519 12.08 -1.63 9.33
C PRO A 519 13.39 -2.41 9.22
N VAL A 520 14.51 -1.70 9.17
CA VAL A 520 15.85 -2.29 9.19
C VAL A 520 16.28 -2.56 10.63
N SER A 521 16.35 -3.81 11.05
CA SER A 521 16.77 -4.12 12.41
C SER A 521 18.27 -3.87 12.60
N LEU A 522 18.59 -3.27 13.75
CA LEU A 522 19.93 -2.87 14.14
C LEU A 522 20.31 -3.44 15.50
N THR A 523 21.53 -3.93 15.61
CA THR A 523 22.16 -4.21 16.90
C THR A 523 23.65 -3.91 16.82
N CYS A 524 24.29 -3.77 17.95
CA CYS A 524 25.68 -3.35 18.04
C CYS A 524 26.45 -4.24 19.02
N SER A 525 27.72 -4.46 18.71
CA SER A 525 28.75 -4.80 19.69
C SER A 525 29.56 -3.56 20.06
N ASP A 526 30.54 -3.69 20.95
CA ASP A 526 31.42 -2.59 21.34
C ASP A 526 32.14 -1.91 20.16
N GLN A 527 32.34 -2.62 19.04
CA GLN A 527 33.10 -2.12 17.89
C GLN A 527 32.40 -2.26 16.52
N GLN A 528 31.30 -2.99 16.42
CA GLN A 528 30.69 -3.32 15.13
C GLN A 528 29.16 -3.18 15.17
N ILE A 529 28.61 -2.65 14.09
CA ILE A 529 27.17 -2.59 13.85
C ILE A 529 26.73 -3.77 12.96
N TYR A 530 25.61 -4.37 13.34
CA TYR A 530 24.96 -5.48 12.67
C TYR A 530 23.57 -5.08 12.21
N ARG A 531 23.21 -5.45 10.98
CA ARG A 531 21.91 -5.19 10.38
C ARG A 531 21.30 -6.45 9.80
N ALA A 532 19.99 -6.58 9.97
CA ALA A 532 19.21 -7.57 9.23
C ALA A 532 18.04 -6.87 8.52
N VAL A 533 17.84 -7.21 7.25
CA VAL A 533 16.85 -6.59 6.38
C VAL A 533 16.07 -7.68 5.67
N ARG A 534 14.74 -7.50 5.51
CA ARG A 534 13.95 -8.28 4.55
C ARG A 534 14.09 -7.62 3.18
N THR A 535 14.62 -8.34 2.22
CA THR A 535 14.70 -7.89 0.83
C THR A 535 13.35 -8.05 0.12
N LEU A 536 13.16 -7.37 -1.02
CA LEU A 536 11.91 -7.39 -1.79
C LEU A 536 11.50 -8.80 -2.29
N ASP A 537 12.45 -9.73 -2.37
CA ASP A 537 12.23 -11.15 -2.67
C ASP A 537 11.92 -12.00 -1.42
N ASN A 538 11.56 -11.37 -0.30
CA ASN A 538 11.18 -12.00 0.96
C ASN A 538 12.29 -12.78 1.68
N ARG A 539 13.56 -12.49 1.39
CA ARG A 539 14.70 -13.14 2.05
C ARG A 539 15.34 -12.25 3.12
N VAL A 540 16.09 -12.88 4.03
CA VAL A 540 16.89 -12.15 5.02
C VAL A 540 18.26 -11.83 4.43
N SER A 541 18.64 -10.55 4.45
CA SER A 541 19.98 -10.09 4.14
C SER A 541 20.65 -9.57 5.42
N MET A 542 21.84 -10.08 5.73
CA MET A 542 22.66 -9.64 6.85
C MET A 542 23.75 -8.69 6.35
N ILE A 543 23.87 -7.52 6.98
CA ILE A 543 24.86 -6.49 6.59
C ILE A 543 25.66 -6.09 7.82
N THR A 544 26.98 -6.02 7.67
CA THR A 544 27.90 -5.69 8.77
C THR A 544 28.88 -4.62 8.38
N GLU A 545 29.31 -3.84 9.36
CA GLU A 545 30.39 -2.86 9.17
C GLU A 545 31.74 -3.57 8.94
N MET A 546 32.49 -3.18 7.91
CA MET A 546 33.85 -3.63 7.59
C MET A 546 34.83 -2.45 7.68
N SER A 547 35.94 -2.67 8.35
CA SER A 547 36.99 -1.66 8.56
C SER A 547 37.76 -1.27 7.30
N ASN A 548 37.77 -2.10 6.23
CA ASN A 548 38.55 -1.87 5.00
C ASN A 548 37.72 -2.19 3.73
N SER A 549 36.65 -1.44 3.46
CA SER A 549 35.83 -1.69 2.27
C SER A 549 36.38 -1.03 0.99
N PRO A 550 36.54 -1.76 -0.12
CA PRO A 550 37.01 -1.21 -1.40
C PRO A 550 35.96 -0.34 -2.13
N SER A 551 34.69 -0.35 -1.71
CA SER A 551 33.60 0.42 -2.33
C SER A 551 33.45 1.85 -1.79
N GLY A 552 34.32 2.28 -0.86
CA GLY A 552 34.22 3.58 -0.20
C GLY A 552 33.16 3.66 0.91
N PHE A 553 32.33 2.63 1.08
CA PHE A 553 31.35 2.51 2.16
C PHE A 553 31.73 1.36 3.11
N PRO A 554 31.73 1.55 4.43
CA PRO A 554 32.25 0.59 5.39
C PRO A 554 31.30 -0.60 5.63
N TRP A 555 30.54 -1.06 4.64
CA TRP A 555 29.45 -2.02 4.83
C TRP A 555 29.57 -3.18 3.83
N ALA A 556 29.22 -4.40 4.25
CA ALA A 556 29.14 -5.56 3.35
C ALA A 556 28.02 -6.53 3.71
N ARG A 557 27.43 -7.14 2.69
CA ARG A 557 26.54 -8.30 2.84
C ARG A 557 27.36 -9.49 3.33
N THR A 558 26.80 -10.22 4.28
CA THR A 558 27.39 -11.45 4.84
C THR A 558 26.35 -12.55 4.78
N ASP A 559 26.79 -13.80 5.02
CA ASP A 559 25.88 -14.94 5.06
C ASP A 559 24.73 -14.72 6.07
N ALA A 560 23.54 -15.14 5.70
CA ALA A 560 22.28 -14.92 6.39
C ALA A 560 21.41 -16.20 6.31
N PRO A 561 20.44 -16.39 7.22
CA PRO A 561 19.49 -17.49 7.10
C PRO A 561 18.76 -17.45 5.75
N THR A 562 18.64 -18.60 5.08
CA THR A 562 18.04 -18.69 3.72
C THR A 562 16.51 -18.74 3.73
N ARG A 563 15.90 -18.58 4.91
CA ARG A 563 14.46 -18.71 5.10
C ARG A 563 13.70 -17.52 4.51
N GLU A 564 12.59 -17.80 3.87
CA GLU A 564 11.62 -16.78 3.49
C GLU A 564 10.89 -16.24 4.71
N VAL A 565 10.83 -14.92 4.78
CA VAL A 565 10.24 -14.16 5.87
C VAL A 565 9.20 -13.21 5.32
N THR A 566 8.21 -12.96 6.15
CA THR A 566 7.06 -12.13 5.79
C THR A 566 7.19 -10.71 6.35
N CYS A 567 8.07 -10.47 7.35
CA CYS A 567 8.35 -9.15 7.97
C CYS A 567 9.84 -8.89 8.06
N GLY A 568 10.19 -7.67 8.47
CA GLY A 568 11.53 -7.33 8.92
C GLY A 568 12.03 -8.31 9.99
N PRO A 569 13.23 -8.89 9.82
CA PRO A 569 13.85 -9.72 10.85
C PRO A 569 14.36 -8.85 12.00
N THR A 570 14.54 -9.43 13.19
CA THR A 570 15.10 -8.73 14.36
C THR A 570 16.46 -9.30 14.73
N VAL A 571 17.51 -8.50 14.60
CA VAL A 571 18.88 -8.90 14.93
C VAL A 571 19.23 -8.48 16.36
N VAL A 572 19.87 -9.38 17.12
CA VAL A 572 20.37 -9.10 18.47
C VAL A 572 21.77 -9.68 18.63
N LYS A 573 22.70 -8.86 19.13
CA LYS A 573 24.02 -9.31 19.53
C LYS A 573 24.05 -9.62 21.03
N TRP A 574 24.40 -10.85 21.37
CA TRP A 574 24.73 -11.26 22.74
C TRP A 574 26.13 -11.90 22.74
N VAL A 575 26.28 -13.15 23.21
CA VAL A 575 27.50 -13.95 22.99
C VAL A 575 27.59 -14.34 21.51
N ALA A 576 26.53 -14.94 20.97
CA ALA A 576 26.33 -15.18 19.55
C ALA A 576 25.56 -14.02 18.89
N LEU A 577 25.53 -14.01 17.56
CA LEU A 577 24.59 -13.21 16.80
C LEU A 577 23.30 -14.00 16.62
N TRP A 578 22.16 -13.34 16.84
CA TRP A 578 20.84 -13.92 16.69
C TRP A 578 20.02 -13.13 15.69
N ILE A 579 19.24 -13.81 14.86
CA ILE A 579 18.21 -13.22 14.01
C ILE A 579 16.89 -13.91 14.32
N LEU A 580 15.90 -13.13 14.75
CA LEU A 580 14.54 -13.59 14.97
C LEU A 580 13.70 -13.29 13.74
N MET A 581 12.93 -14.27 13.31
CA MET A 581 12.23 -14.25 12.03
C MET A 581 10.84 -14.84 12.20
N ARG A 582 9.86 -14.17 11.62
CA ARG A 582 8.55 -14.78 11.39
C ARG A 582 8.60 -15.54 10.07
N ALA A 583 8.44 -16.85 10.12
CA ALA A 583 8.32 -17.68 8.92
C ALA A 583 6.97 -17.42 8.22
N THR A 584 6.85 -17.84 6.96
CA THR A 584 5.63 -17.69 6.14
C THR A 584 4.38 -18.32 6.78
N ASN A 585 4.53 -19.41 7.56
CA ASN A 585 3.43 -20.02 8.32
C ASN A 585 3.07 -19.28 9.63
N GLY A 586 3.74 -18.15 9.88
CA GLY A 586 3.61 -17.30 11.06
C GLY A 586 4.32 -17.77 12.31
N THR A 587 5.11 -18.85 12.26
CA THR A 587 5.87 -19.29 13.44
C THR A 587 7.10 -18.40 13.67
N LEU A 588 7.42 -18.15 14.94
CA LEU A 588 8.62 -17.43 15.34
C LEU A 588 9.83 -18.39 15.40
N VAL A 589 10.83 -18.09 14.60
CA VAL A 589 12.08 -18.84 14.46
C VAL A 589 13.25 -17.95 14.85
N ALA A 590 14.25 -18.52 15.51
CA ALA A 590 15.50 -17.86 15.85
C ALA A 590 16.66 -18.56 15.15
N ALA A 591 17.45 -17.81 14.38
CA ALA A 591 18.71 -18.28 13.84
C ALA A 591 19.87 -17.76 14.70
N ARG A 592 20.83 -18.64 15.01
CA ARG A 592 22.02 -18.34 15.82
C ARG A 592 23.28 -18.55 14.98
N ARG A 593 24.21 -17.60 15.03
CA ARG A 593 25.58 -17.73 14.50
C ARG A 593 26.61 -17.41 15.57
N THR A 594 27.47 -18.37 15.90
CA THR A 594 28.62 -18.15 16.81
C THR A 594 29.84 -17.66 16.02
N ALA A 595 30.87 -17.15 16.71
CA ALA A 595 32.10 -16.71 16.04
C ALA A 595 32.86 -17.88 15.37
N ASP A 596 32.73 -19.09 15.92
CA ASP A 596 33.47 -20.27 15.48
C ASP A 596 32.69 -21.13 14.46
N SER A 597 31.39 -20.87 14.30
CA SER A 597 30.49 -21.58 13.38
C SER A 597 30.10 -20.69 12.20
N HIS A 598 30.52 -21.05 10.99
CA HIS A 598 30.12 -20.32 9.78
C HIS A 598 28.63 -20.48 9.40
N PRO A 599 27.95 -21.64 9.57
CA PRO A 599 26.54 -21.72 9.23
C PRO A 599 25.62 -21.15 10.33
N TRP A 600 24.51 -20.57 9.90
CA TRP A 600 23.39 -20.24 10.77
C TRP A 600 22.65 -21.52 11.20
N HIS A 601 22.33 -21.62 12.49
CA HIS A 601 21.51 -22.71 13.03
C HIS A 601 20.16 -22.17 13.48
N GLU A 602 19.07 -22.75 12.97
CA GLU A 602 17.70 -22.33 13.28
C GLU A 602 17.10 -23.15 14.42
N TYR A 603 16.34 -22.47 15.28
CA TYR A 603 15.64 -23.03 16.42
C TYR A 603 14.24 -22.43 16.48
N PRO A 604 13.21 -23.24 16.78
CA PRO A 604 11.89 -22.70 17.06
C PRO A 604 11.91 -21.94 18.40
N VAL A 605 11.30 -20.76 18.46
CA VAL A 605 11.25 -19.92 19.68
C VAL A 605 10.23 -20.44 20.70
N SER A 606 9.31 -21.31 20.27
CA SER A 606 8.41 -22.08 21.11
C SER A 606 8.00 -23.35 20.37
N ALA A 607 7.23 -24.26 20.98
CA ALA A 607 6.71 -25.47 20.33
C ALA A 607 5.64 -25.18 19.24
N GLY A 608 5.77 -24.08 18.49
CA GLY A 608 4.89 -23.67 17.39
C GLY A 608 3.52 -23.14 17.82
N ARG A 609 3.26 -22.98 19.13
CA ARG A 609 1.94 -22.60 19.67
C ARG A 609 1.62 -21.12 19.56
N VAL A 610 2.61 -20.29 19.23
CA VAL A 610 2.46 -18.84 19.19
C VAL A 610 2.95 -18.32 17.85
N LYS A 611 2.09 -17.54 17.20
CA LYS A 611 2.36 -16.90 15.92
C LYS A 611 2.35 -15.39 16.16
N PRO A 612 3.52 -14.73 16.17
CA PRO A 612 3.54 -13.27 16.21
C PRO A 612 2.79 -12.76 14.99
N LEU A 613 2.06 -11.67 15.18
CA LEU A 613 1.51 -10.91 14.09
C LEU A 613 2.73 -10.37 13.32
N ASP A 614 3.37 -9.30 13.78
CA ASP A 614 4.35 -8.52 13.00
C ASP A 614 5.81 -8.72 13.39
N GLU A 615 6.68 -7.75 13.03
CA GLU A 615 8.06 -7.67 13.53
C GLU A 615 8.09 -7.84 15.06
N VAL A 616 9.14 -8.50 15.55
CA VAL A 616 9.31 -8.71 16.99
C VAL A 616 10.34 -7.73 17.55
N ALA A 617 10.20 -7.32 18.80
CA ALA A 617 11.28 -6.64 19.51
C ALA A 617 12.12 -7.66 20.27
N ALA A 618 13.42 -7.43 20.37
CA ALA A 618 14.27 -8.22 21.24
C ALA A 618 15.40 -7.41 21.87
N ALA A 619 15.70 -7.72 23.13
CA ALA A 619 16.76 -7.08 23.88
C ALA A 619 17.41 -8.04 24.88
N ILE A 620 18.70 -7.84 25.13
CA ILE A 620 19.41 -8.53 26.21
C ILE A 620 19.24 -7.73 27.50
N HIS A 621 18.76 -8.40 28.54
CA HIS A 621 18.55 -7.82 29.85
C HIS A 621 18.98 -8.82 30.92
N LEU A 622 19.91 -8.42 31.80
CA LEU A 622 20.42 -9.21 32.92
C LEU A 622 20.81 -10.65 32.53
N GLY A 623 21.53 -10.79 31.41
CA GLY A 623 22.03 -12.09 30.93
C GLY A 623 20.97 -13.00 30.27
N LYS A 624 19.81 -12.46 29.93
CA LYS A 624 18.74 -13.18 29.21
C LYS A 624 18.32 -12.38 27.99
N MET A 625 17.86 -13.08 26.95
CA MET A 625 17.23 -12.45 25.80
C MET A 625 15.72 -12.46 25.99
N TYR A 626 15.12 -11.27 25.90
CA TYR A 626 13.68 -11.09 25.92
C TYR A 626 13.21 -10.78 24.50
N VAL A 627 12.15 -11.44 24.07
CA VAL A 627 11.53 -11.23 22.76
C VAL A 627 10.07 -10.93 22.97
N MET A 628 9.61 -9.75 22.56
CA MET A 628 8.23 -9.29 22.70
C MET A 628 7.60 -9.07 21.34
N TYR A 629 6.33 -9.43 21.20
CA TYR A 629 5.59 -9.33 19.96
C TYR A 629 4.10 -9.17 20.23
N ARG A 630 3.35 -8.82 19.19
CA ARG A 630 1.88 -8.88 19.20
C ARG A 630 1.42 -10.27 18.80
N ARG A 631 0.41 -10.79 19.48
CA ARG A 631 -0.23 -12.07 19.21
C ARG A 631 -1.67 -11.88 18.77
#